data_AF-A0AAV4HBZ8-F1
#
_entry.id   AF-A0AAV4HBZ8-F1
#
_cell.length_a   1.000
_cell.length_b   1.000
_cell.length_c   1.000
_cell.angle_alpha   90.00
_cell.angle_beta   90.00
_cell.angle_gamma   90.00
#
_symmetry.space_group_name_H-M   'P 1'
#
loop_
_entity.id
_entity.type
_entity.pdbx_description
1 polymer ?
#
loop_
_entity_poly.entity_id
_entity_poly.type
_entity_poly.pdbx_seq_one_letter_code
_entity_poly.pdbx_strand_id
1 'polypeptide(L)'
;MSIIGWSPPAASTYYRVSASSDQLLFGNELSLHVFDGTCLDCDGWACSIKPQTCQIDNVCYKHGAVSPHNQAEFCDSGASSTSWTFKPTTTPQPTQTMWVSISGPDANGNIHCDIHDLDNKVNGSDVTYQWLINGQLRLEEQLKSGTTTAETHISDLISGGGGMVRGLQFSI
;
A
#
# COMPACT_ATOMS: atom_id res chain seq x y z
N MET A 1 -15.73 -29.33 10.80
CA MET A 1 -14.42 -29.40 11.49
C MET A 1 -14.33 -28.22 12.45
N SER A 2 -14.45 -28.43 13.76
CA SER A 2 -14.04 -27.42 14.75
C SER A 2 -12.56 -27.59 15.00
N ILE A 3 -11.77 -26.59 14.62
CA ILE A 3 -10.40 -26.44 15.11
C ILE A 3 -10.49 -26.23 16.61
N ILE A 4 -9.94 -27.17 17.37
CA ILE A 4 -9.74 -27.05 18.81
C ILE A 4 -8.87 -25.81 18.98
N GLY A 5 -9.42 -24.75 19.57
CA GLY A 5 -8.70 -23.49 19.79
C GLY A 5 -7.51 -23.76 20.71
N TRP A 6 -6.33 -23.95 20.12
CA TRP A 6 -5.07 -23.97 20.84
C TRP A 6 -4.78 -22.53 21.23
N SER A 7 -5.17 -22.14 22.45
CA SER A 7 -4.64 -20.92 23.05
C SER A 7 -3.13 -21.11 23.17
N PRO A 8 -2.30 -20.27 22.52
CA PRO A 8 -0.86 -20.39 22.66
C PRO A 8 -0.48 -20.26 24.14
N PRO A 9 0.50 -21.07 24.61
CA PRO A 9 0.98 -20.95 25.98
C PRO A 9 1.56 -19.54 26.21
N ALA A 10 1.26 -18.99 27.39
CA ALA A 10 1.81 -17.72 27.84
C ALA A 10 3.35 -17.72 27.76
N ALA A 11 3.95 -16.62 27.30
CA ALA A 11 5.37 -16.45 27.12
C ALA A 11 6.13 -16.43 28.45
N SER A 12 5.50 -16.00 29.54
CA SER A 12 6.02 -16.12 30.91
C SER A 12 4.87 -16.34 31.90
N THR A 13 5.07 -17.25 32.85
CA THR A 13 4.11 -17.57 33.91
C THR A 13 4.80 -18.13 35.17
N TYR A 14 4.13 -18.01 36.30
CA TYR A 14 4.63 -18.47 37.60
C TYR A 14 3.70 -19.52 38.21
N TYR A 15 4.29 -20.59 38.73
CA TYR A 15 3.59 -21.64 39.46
C TYR A 15 4.08 -21.68 40.90
N ARG A 16 3.14 -21.90 41.82
CA ARG A 16 3.42 -22.17 43.22
C ARG A 16 3.33 -23.68 43.44
N VAL A 17 4.43 -24.29 43.82
CA VAL A 17 4.56 -25.75 43.96
C VAL A 17 4.70 -26.09 45.44
N SER A 18 3.77 -26.89 45.96
CA SER A 18 3.84 -27.45 47.31
C SER A 18 3.46 -28.92 47.27
N ALA A 19 3.95 -29.70 48.24
CA ALA A 19 3.69 -31.12 48.35
C ALA A 19 2.88 -31.42 49.63
N SER A 20 1.95 -32.37 49.53
CA SER A 20 1.16 -32.86 50.67
C SER A 20 1.02 -34.38 50.58
N SER A 21 1.05 -35.05 51.73
CA SER A 21 0.78 -36.50 51.82
C SER A 21 -0.69 -36.84 52.05
N ASP A 22 -1.50 -35.88 52.51
CA ASP A 22 -2.89 -36.10 52.95
C ASP A 22 -3.90 -35.09 52.33
N GLN A 23 -3.43 -34.17 51.50
CA GLN A 23 -4.19 -33.08 50.86
C GLN A 23 -4.80 -32.06 51.84
N LEU A 24 -4.49 -32.18 53.14
CA LEU A 24 -4.99 -31.29 54.19
C LEU A 24 -3.87 -30.39 54.72
N LEU A 25 -2.66 -30.93 54.83
CA LEU A 25 -1.46 -30.20 55.24
C LEU A 25 -0.49 -30.14 54.06
N PHE A 26 -0.22 -28.93 53.59
CA PHE A 26 0.78 -28.67 52.56
C PHE A 26 2.10 -28.26 53.21
N GLY A 27 3.21 -28.78 52.65
CA GLY A 27 4.56 -28.37 53.03
C GLY A 27 4.89 -26.92 52.63
N ASN A 28 6.17 -26.58 52.62
CA ASN A 28 6.60 -25.28 52.11
C ASN A 28 6.32 -25.13 50.61
N GLU A 29 6.30 -23.89 50.15
CA GLU A 29 6.03 -23.56 48.76
C GLU A 29 7.29 -23.12 48.03
N LEU A 30 7.40 -23.54 46.76
CA LEU A 30 8.43 -23.15 45.82
C LEU A 30 7.79 -22.42 44.63
N SER A 31 8.31 -21.24 44.29
CA SER A 31 7.90 -20.51 43.08
C SER A 31 8.71 -20.98 41.88
N LEU A 32 8.04 -21.56 40.89
CA LEU A 32 8.61 -21.97 39.61
C LEU A 32 8.24 -20.95 38.53
N HIS A 33 9.25 -20.37 37.88
CA HIS A 33 9.07 -19.49 36.73
C HIS A 33 9.24 -20.30 35.44
N VAL A 34 8.21 -20.34 34.60
CA VAL A 34 8.24 -20.99 33.28
C VAL A 34 8.09 -19.92 32.21
N PHE A 35 8.94 -19.96 31.20
CA PHE A 35 8.92 -19.01 30.11
C PHE A 35 9.24 -19.68 28.77
N ASP A 36 8.85 -19.02 27.68
CA ASP A 36 9.13 -19.45 26.32
C ASP A 36 10.50 -18.91 25.88
N GLY A 37 11.47 -19.83 25.81
CA GLY A 37 12.84 -19.55 25.38
C GLY A 37 12.98 -19.14 23.91
N THR A 38 11.89 -19.16 23.13
CA THR A 38 11.90 -18.68 21.73
C THR A 38 12.13 -17.18 21.69
N CYS A 39 11.39 -16.41 22.50
CA CYS A 39 11.49 -14.95 22.50
C CYS A 39 12.01 -14.36 23.80
N LEU A 40 12.05 -15.11 24.90
CA LEU A 40 12.55 -14.60 26.17
C LEU A 40 13.91 -15.22 26.53
N ASP A 41 14.77 -14.39 27.09
CA ASP A 41 15.96 -14.79 27.82
C ASP A 41 15.83 -14.26 29.25
N CYS A 42 15.71 -15.19 30.21
CA CYS A 42 15.42 -14.85 31.60
C CYS A 42 16.55 -15.31 32.52
N ASP A 43 17.06 -14.39 33.34
CA ASP A 43 17.98 -14.67 34.44
C ASP A 43 17.21 -14.53 35.76
N GLY A 44 16.82 -15.67 36.33
CA GLY A 44 15.93 -15.73 37.49
C GLY A 44 14.55 -15.12 37.22
N TRP A 45 14.32 -13.92 37.76
CA TRP A 45 13.04 -13.20 37.67
C TRP A 45 13.03 -12.11 36.58
N ALA A 46 14.20 -11.74 36.06
CA ALA A 46 14.31 -10.71 35.04
C ALA A 46 14.32 -11.37 33.65
N CYS A 47 13.35 -11.00 32.81
CA CYS A 47 13.29 -11.45 31.42
C CYS A 47 13.57 -10.31 30.46
N SER A 48 14.28 -10.63 29.38
CA SER A 48 14.53 -9.74 28.25
C SER A 48 14.03 -10.40 26.96
N ILE A 49 13.51 -9.58 26.04
CA ILE A 49 13.08 -10.07 24.73
C ILE A 49 14.31 -10.25 23.84
N LYS A 50 14.45 -11.43 23.23
CA LYS A 50 15.52 -11.77 22.30
C LYS A 50 15.42 -10.94 21.02
N PRO A 51 16.55 -10.62 20.37
CA PRO A 51 16.52 -9.96 19.07
C PRO A 51 15.78 -10.82 18.05
N GLN A 52 15.21 -10.19 17.01
CA GLN A 52 14.47 -10.89 15.95
C GLN A 52 13.23 -11.65 16.45
N THR A 53 12.68 -11.26 17.60
CA THR A 53 11.45 -11.82 18.15
C THR A 53 10.56 -10.74 18.74
N CYS A 54 9.26 -11.05 18.87
CA CYS A 54 8.29 -10.21 19.56
C CYS A 54 7.61 -11.01 20.67
N GLN A 55 7.28 -10.34 21.77
CA GLN A 55 6.36 -10.83 22.80
C GLN A 55 5.10 -9.97 22.72
N ILE A 56 4.05 -10.46 22.04
CA ILE A 56 2.81 -9.71 21.83
C ILE A 56 1.70 -10.42 22.59
N ASP A 57 1.00 -9.71 23.47
CA ASP A 57 -0.06 -10.25 24.34
C ASP A 57 0.40 -11.46 25.17
N ASN A 58 1.64 -11.40 25.67
CA ASN A 58 2.29 -12.50 26.38
C ASN A 58 2.40 -13.79 25.56
N VAL A 59 2.61 -13.69 24.24
CA VAL A 59 2.88 -14.83 23.35
C VAL A 59 4.12 -14.51 22.52
N CYS A 60 4.99 -15.50 22.35
CA CYS A 60 6.21 -15.36 21.55
C CYS A 60 5.94 -15.53 20.06
N TYR A 61 6.46 -14.59 19.26
CA TYR A 61 6.45 -14.62 17.80
C TYR A 61 7.85 -14.38 17.25
N LYS A 62 8.19 -15.06 16.15
CA LYS A 62 9.42 -14.78 15.40
C LYS A 62 9.21 -13.55 14.52
N HIS A 63 10.29 -12.81 14.24
CA HIS A 63 10.26 -11.74 13.25
C HIS A 63 9.66 -12.25 11.91
N GLY A 64 8.75 -11.47 11.35
CA GLY A 64 7.99 -11.82 10.14
C GLY A 64 6.71 -12.65 10.38
N ALA A 65 6.45 -13.14 11.59
CA ALA A 65 5.23 -13.89 11.88
C ALA A 65 3.98 -13.02 11.69
N VAL A 66 2.96 -13.52 10.97
CA VAL A 66 1.71 -12.81 10.71
C VAL A 66 0.79 -12.92 11.92
N SER A 67 0.07 -11.83 12.24
CA SER A 67 -0.87 -11.80 13.35
C SER A 67 -1.99 -12.84 13.14
N PRO A 68 -2.32 -13.65 14.18
CA PRO A 68 -3.44 -14.58 14.11
C PRO A 68 -4.80 -13.86 14.06
N HIS A 69 -4.85 -12.58 14.42
CA HIS A 69 -6.06 -11.77 14.42
C HIS A 69 -6.22 -10.95 13.12
N ASN A 70 -5.12 -10.55 12.50
CA ASN A 70 -5.14 -9.71 11.31
C ASN A 70 -4.00 -10.05 10.33
N GLN A 71 -4.35 -10.51 9.12
CA GLN A 71 -3.34 -10.88 8.12
C GLN A 71 -2.53 -9.69 7.58
N ALA A 72 -2.99 -8.46 7.79
CA ALA A 72 -2.29 -7.22 7.44
C ALA A 72 -1.27 -6.81 8.50
N GLU A 73 -1.12 -7.55 9.59
CA GLU A 73 -0.19 -7.27 10.68
C GLU A 73 0.87 -8.37 10.77
N PHE A 74 2.08 -8.01 11.21
CA PHE A 74 3.18 -8.94 11.42
C PHE A 74 4.09 -8.49 12.58
N CYS A 75 4.84 -9.44 13.14
CA CYS A 75 5.87 -9.16 14.13
C CYS A 75 7.10 -8.55 13.44
N ASP A 76 7.34 -7.28 13.69
CA ASP A 76 8.57 -6.59 13.29
C ASP A 76 9.33 -6.16 14.54
N SER A 77 10.24 -7.02 15.01
CA SER A 77 11.09 -6.73 16.17
C SER A 77 11.98 -5.48 16.00
N GLY A 78 12.18 -4.98 14.79
CA GLY A 78 12.92 -3.74 14.52
C GLY A 78 12.08 -2.48 14.72
N ALA A 79 10.77 -2.57 14.51
CA ALA A 79 9.82 -1.51 14.77
C ALA A 79 9.24 -1.57 16.20
N SER A 80 8.78 -2.75 16.62
CA SER A 80 8.27 -3.01 17.97
C SER A 80 8.38 -4.49 18.34
N SER A 81 8.94 -4.76 19.52
CA SER A 81 9.01 -6.11 20.08
C SER A 81 7.79 -6.49 20.93
N THR A 82 6.86 -5.57 21.18
CA THR A 82 5.70 -5.79 22.06
C THR A 82 4.36 -5.47 21.42
N SER A 83 4.33 -5.10 20.14
CA SER A 83 3.11 -4.78 19.42
C SER A 83 3.19 -5.21 17.96
N TRP A 84 2.04 -5.51 17.37
CA TRP A 84 1.94 -5.81 15.94
C TRP A 84 2.31 -4.60 15.09
N THR A 85 2.98 -4.86 13.97
CA THR A 85 3.31 -3.85 12.95
C THR A 85 2.42 -4.09 11.74
N PHE A 86 1.81 -3.02 11.21
CA PHE A 86 1.06 -3.11 9.96
C PHE A 86 2.01 -3.32 8.79
N LYS A 87 1.67 -4.28 7.93
CA LYS A 87 2.27 -4.38 6.60
C LYS A 87 2.04 -3.04 5.91
N PRO A 88 3.06 -2.46 5.28
CA PRO A 88 2.84 -1.30 4.42
C PRO A 88 1.79 -1.71 3.41
N THR A 89 0.64 -1.06 3.44
CA THR A 89 -0.36 -1.20 2.40
C THR A 89 0.36 -0.71 1.14
N THR A 90 0.63 -1.63 0.22
CA THR A 90 0.70 -1.26 -1.19
C THR A 90 -0.71 -0.86 -1.57
N THR A 91 -1.18 0.28 -1.05
CA THR A 91 -2.24 0.99 -1.73
C THR A 91 -1.68 1.15 -3.14
N PRO A 92 -2.35 0.65 -4.19
CA PRO A 92 -2.03 1.15 -5.52
C PRO A 92 -2.13 2.66 -5.35
N GLN A 93 -0.98 3.33 -5.44
CA GLN A 93 -0.92 4.78 -5.58
C GLN A 93 -2.00 5.09 -6.61
N PRO A 94 -2.96 6.00 -6.32
CA PRO A 94 -4.08 6.23 -7.22
C PRO A 94 -3.50 6.32 -8.62
N THR A 95 -3.94 5.41 -9.50
CA THR A 95 -3.57 5.44 -10.92
C THR A 95 -3.65 6.90 -11.34
N GLN A 96 -2.51 7.49 -11.71
CA GLN A 96 -2.40 8.91 -12.07
C GLN A 96 -3.60 9.22 -12.93
N THR A 97 -4.57 9.95 -12.35
CA THR A 97 -5.83 10.20 -13.03
C THR A 97 -5.53 11.35 -13.95
N MET A 98 -5.05 11.02 -15.14
CA MET A 98 -4.82 12.00 -16.18
C MET A 98 -6.16 12.35 -16.82
N TRP A 99 -6.39 13.64 -17.04
CA TRP A 99 -7.47 14.10 -17.91
C TRP A 99 -6.92 15.07 -18.94
N VAL A 100 -7.64 15.20 -20.05
CA VAL A 100 -7.24 16.06 -21.16
C VAL A 100 -8.28 17.16 -21.31
N SER A 101 -7.83 18.39 -21.51
CA SER A 101 -8.68 19.49 -21.94
C SER A 101 -8.21 20.02 -23.29
N ILE A 102 -9.16 20.39 -24.15
CA ILE A 102 -8.86 21.00 -25.45
C ILE A 102 -9.27 22.46 -25.40
N SER A 103 -8.42 23.35 -25.93
CA SER A 103 -8.71 24.78 -26.07
C SER A 103 -8.33 25.30 -27.47
N GLY A 104 -8.82 26.48 -27.82
CA GLY A 104 -8.65 27.08 -29.15
C GLY A 104 -9.87 26.89 -30.09
N PRO A 105 -9.72 27.14 -31.40
CA PRO A 105 -8.51 27.66 -32.04
C PRO A 105 -8.18 29.08 -31.56
N ASP A 106 -6.89 29.38 -31.42
CA ASP A 106 -6.41 30.74 -31.14
C ASP A 106 -6.51 31.65 -32.38
N ALA A 107 -6.02 32.89 -32.29
CA ALA A 107 -6.02 33.84 -33.42
C ALA A 107 -5.19 33.36 -34.62
N ASN A 108 -4.30 32.39 -34.43
CA ASN A 108 -3.45 31.80 -35.46
C ASN A 108 -4.03 30.47 -36.00
N GLY A 109 -5.16 29.99 -35.47
CA GLY A 109 -5.78 28.74 -35.90
C GLY A 109 -5.26 27.49 -35.18
N ASN A 110 -4.49 27.64 -34.10
CA ASN A 110 -3.90 26.54 -33.34
C ASN A 110 -4.85 26.05 -32.26
N ILE A 111 -4.96 24.73 -32.14
CA ILE A 111 -5.74 24.02 -31.13
C ILE A 111 -4.75 23.39 -30.15
N HIS A 112 -5.03 23.57 -28.86
CA HIS A 112 -4.17 23.18 -27.76
C HIS A 112 -4.83 22.03 -26.99
N CYS A 113 -4.04 21.02 -26.64
CA CYS A 113 -4.43 19.87 -25.86
C CYS A 113 -3.57 19.86 -24.59
N ASP A 114 -4.18 20.19 -23.47
CA ASP A 114 -3.52 20.22 -22.17
C ASP A 114 -3.81 18.92 -21.42
N ILE A 115 -2.74 18.27 -20.98
CA ILE A 115 -2.78 17.05 -20.17
C ILE A 115 -2.58 17.48 -18.72
N HIS A 116 -3.57 17.14 -17.91
CA HIS A 116 -3.59 17.44 -16.49
C HIS A 116 -3.38 16.17 -15.69
N ASP A 117 -2.68 16.31 -14.57
CA ASP A 117 -2.44 15.27 -13.59
C ASP A 117 -2.51 15.89 -12.19
N LEU A 118 -3.02 15.14 -11.22
CA LEU A 118 -3.18 15.59 -9.84
C LEU A 118 -1.83 15.88 -9.17
N ASP A 119 -0.76 15.21 -9.61
CA ASP A 119 0.57 15.32 -9.00
C ASP A 119 1.53 16.21 -9.80
N ASN A 120 1.13 16.77 -10.95
CA ASN A 120 2.01 17.49 -11.89
C ASN A 120 3.28 16.69 -12.26
N LYS A 121 3.21 15.35 -12.29
CA LYS A 121 4.36 14.47 -12.51
C LYS A 121 4.44 13.90 -13.92
N VAL A 122 3.57 14.35 -14.82
CA VAL A 122 3.56 13.88 -16.21
C VAL A 122 4.91 14.13 -16.85
N ASN A 123 5.61 13.04 -17.18
CA ASN A 123 6.73 13.08 -18.08
C ASN A 123 6.18 12.91 -19.50
N GLY A 124 6.18 13.99 -20.29
CA GLY A 124 5.58 13.96 -21.62
C GLY A 124 6.08 12.83 -22.53
N SER A 125 7.30 12.32 -22.34
CA SER A 125 7.83 11.21 -23.14
C SER A 125 7.04 9.89 -23.03
N ASP A 126 6.24 9.74 -21.99
CA ASP A 126 5.46 8.52 -21.71
C ASP A 126 3.98 8.66 -22.16
N VAL A 127 3.61 9.82 -22.73
CA VAL A 127 2.23 10.12 -23.11
C VAL A 127 2.09 10.24 -24.63
N THR A 128 1.32 9.33 -25.20
CA THR A 128 0.85 9.41 -26.59
C THR A 128 -0.52 10.08 -26.60
N TYR A 129 -0.69 11.10 -27.43
CA TYR A 129 -1.96 11.80 -27.59
C TYR A 129 -2.47 11.67 -29.02
N GLN A 130 -3.79 11.64 -29.15
CA GLN A 130 -4.48 11.44 -30.42
C GLN A 130 -5.47 12.58 -30.66
N TRP A 131 -5.46 13.14 -31.85
CA TRP A 131 -6.49 14.06 -32.32
C TRP A 131 -7.53 13.28 -33.11
N LEU A 132 -8.80 13.36 -32.69
CA LEU A 132 -9.91 12.73 -33.38
C LEU A 132 -10.90 13.78 -33.87
N ILE A 133 -11.41 13.60 -35.08
CA ILE A 133 -12.54 14.37 -35.63
C ILE A 133 -13.67 13.40 -35.93
N ASN A 134 -14.84 13.62 -35.33
CA ASN A 134 -16.00 12.71 -35.42
C ASN A 134 -15.67 11.25 -35.02
N GLY A 135 -14.79 11.08 -34.03
CA GLY A 135 -14.32 9.76 -33.58
C GLY A 135 -13.33 9.06 -34.52
N GLN A 136 -12.92 9.71 -35.62
CA GLN A 136 -11.87 9.19 -36.51
C GLN A 136 -10.52 9.81 -36.15
N LEU A 137 -9.50 8.97 -35.96
CA LEU A 137 -8.12 9.38 -35.73
C LEU A 137 -7.60 10.22 -36.90
N ARG A 138 -7.01 11.38 -36.60
CA ARG A 138 -6.39 12.29 -37.58
C ARG A 138 -4.89 12.39 -37.40
N LEU A 139 -4.44 12.58 -36.17
CA LEU A 139 -3.03 12.71 -35.81
C LEU A 139 -2.79 11.93 -34.52
N GLU A 140 -1.62 11.32 -34.42
CA GLU A 140 -1.10 10.65 -33.22
C GLU A 140 0.36 11.04 -33.07
N GLU A 141 0.76 11.50 -31.89
CA GLU A 141 2.15 11.85 -31.60
C GLU A 141 2.49 11.56 -30.13
N GLN A 142 3.79 11.41 -29.85
CA GLN A 142 4.30 11.41 -28.47
C GLN A 142 4.45 12.85 -27.99
N LEU A 143 4.03 13.12 -26.76
CA LEU A 143 4.25 14.41 -26.15
C LEU A 143 5.76 14.62 -25.91
N LYS A 144 6.22 15.86 -26.09
CA LYS A 144 7.64 16.17 -25.91
C LYS A 144 7.97 16.07 -24.42
N SER A 145 9.12 15.46 -24.09
CA SER A 145 9.62 15.37 -22.72
C SER A 145 9.62 16.75 -22.06
N GLY A 146 9.06 16.84 -20.85
CA GLY A 146 8.95 18.10 -20.08
C GLY A 146 7.88 19.08 -20.55
N THR A 147 7.00 18.68 -21.47
CA THR A 147 5.80 19.45 -21.84
C THR A 147 4.54 18.74 -21.35
N THR A 148 3.48 19.51 -21.08
CA THR A 148 2.14 19.03 -20.71
C THR A 148 1.08 19.47 -21.72
N THR A 149 1.49 20.20 -22.75
CA THR A 149 0.59 20.78 -23.76
C THR A 149 1.08 20.38 -25.15
N ALA A 150 0.17 19.85 -25.95
CA ALA A 150 0.36 19.61 -27.37
C ALA A 150 -0.40 20.64 -28.20
N GLU A 151 0.12 21.00 -29.38
CA GLU A 151 -0.46 22.02 -30.24
C GLU A 151 -0.52 21.52 -31.69
N THR A 152 -1.63 21.75 -32.38
CA THR A 152 -1.79 21.46 -33.82
C THR A 152 -2.60 22.55 -34.50
N HIS A 153 -2.34 22.81 -35.78
CA HIS A 153 -3.13 23.77 -36.53
C HIS A 153 -4.43 23.12 -37.06
N ILE A 154 -5.54 23.86 -37.06
CA ILE A 154 -6.86 23.34 -37.47
C ILE A 154 -6.88 22.81 -38.90
N SER A 155 -6.07 23.38 -39.81
CA SER A 155 -5.95 22.87 -41.18
C SER A 155 -5.44 21.44 -41.24
N ASP A 156 -4.56 21.06 -40.32
CA ASP A 156 -3.89 19.75 -40.36
C ASP A 156 -4.85 18.65 -39.92
N LEU A 157 -5.80 18.99 -39.05
CA LEU A 157 -6.88 18.11 -38.63
C LEU A 157 -7.93 17.88 -39.73
N ILE A 158 -8.21 18.92 -40.53
CA ILE A 158 -9.27 18.90 -41.55
C ILE A 158 -8.75 18.44 -42.91
N SER A 159 -7.47 18.68 -43.23
CA SER A 159 -6.88 18.38 -44.55
C SER A 159 -6.55 16.91 -44.79
N GLY A 160 -6.65 16.05 -43.76
CA GLY A 160 -6.52 14.58 -43.87
C GLY A 160 -7.63 13.87 -44.67
N GLY A 161 -8.34 14.58 -45.54
CA GLY A 161 -9.30 14.07 -46.50
C GLY A 161 -9.74 15.21 -47.41
N GLY A 162 -9.24 15.23 -48.65
CA GLY A 162 -9.53 16.28 -49.62
C GLY A 162 -11.03 16.57 -49.76
N GLY A 163 -11.44 17.76 -49.35
CA GLY A 163 -12.82 18.21 -49.42
C GLY A 163 -13.00 19.56 -48.74
N MET A 164 -13.05 20.61 -49.55
CA MET A 164 -13.35 22.00 -49.17
C MET A 164 -14.54 22.08 -48.19
N VAL A 165 -14.31 22.47 -46.93
CA VAL A 165 -15.41 22.76 -45.98
C VAL A 165 -15.80 24.22 -46.13
N ARG A 166 -16.80 24.47 -46.97
CA ARG A 166 -17.62 25.68 -46.91
C ARG A 166 -18.46 25.63 -45.63
N GLY A 167 -18.31 26.65 -44.78
CA GLY A 167 -19.33 27.09 -43.82
C GLY A 167 -19.66 26.13 -42.68
N LEU A 168 -18.93 26.22 -41.57
CA LEU A 168 -19.46 25.82 -40.27
C LEU A 168 -20.27 27.00 -39.73
N GLN A 169 -21.58 26.96 -39.97
CA GLN A 169 -22.55 27.84 -39.32
C GLN A 169 -22.96 27.18 -38.00
N PHE A 170 -22.59 27.80 -36.88
CA PHE A 170 -23.13 27.46 -35.56
C PHE A 170 -24.43 28.24 -35.36
N SER A 171 -25.55 27.53 -35.19
CA SER A 171 -26.78 28.12 -34.66
C SER A 171 -26.88 27.78 -33.17
N ILE A 172 -27.28 28.82 -32.42
CA ILE A 172 -27.38 28.90 -30.96
C ILE A 172 -28.39 27.88 -30.43
#